data_AF-A0A7X6WZM9-F1
#
_entry.id   AF-A0A7X6WZM9-F1
#
_cell.length_a   1.000
_cell.length_b   1.000
_cell.length_c   1.000
_cell.angle_alpha   90.00
_cell.angle_beta   90.00
_cell.angle_gamma   90.00
#
_symmetry.space_group_name_H-M   'P 1'
#
loop_
_entity.id
_entity.type
_entity.pdbx_description
1 polymer ?
#
loop_
_entity_poly.entity_id
_entity_poly.type
_entity_poly.pdbx_seq_one_letter_code
_entity_poly.pdbx_strand_id
1 'polypeptide(L)'
;MQRVAIPGGEELLIRSLLDRQQYYDPTGAAERLGICSASWPLFGLVWPSSIYMAQRLLQRSIVPGERILEIGCGLALPTLVGRRQGATITASDRHPLTRRFLEFNA
;
A
#
# COMPACT_ATOMS: atom_id res chain seq x y z
N MET A 1 10.31 -9.66 1.50
CA MET A 1 10.65 -8.23 1.37
C MET A 1 11.04 -7.99 -0.06
N GLN A 2 10.62 -6.86 -0.63
CA GLN A 2 10.89 -6.45 -2.00
C GLN A 2 11.44 -5.02 -1.98
N ARG A 3 12.48 -4.75 -2.76
CA ARG A 3 12.96 -3.39 -3.00
C ARG A 3 12.17 -2.77 -4.13
N VAL A 4 11.63 -1.57 -3.91
CA VAL A 4 10.80 -0.85 -4.88
C VAL A 4 11.41 0.52 -5.12
N ALA A 5 11.94 0.73 -6.32
CA ALA A 5 12.45 2.03 -6.73
C ALA A 5 11.28 2.96 -7.06
N ILE A 6 11.26 4.15 -6.44
CA ILE A 6 10.36 5.23 -6.81
C ILE A 6 11.14 6.19 -7.71
N PRO A 7 10.78 6.37 -8.99
CA PRO A 7 11.52 7.25 -9.87
C PRO A 7 11.60 8.68 -9.33
N GLY A 8 12.82 9.21 -9.19
CA GLY A 8 13.08 10.54 -8.63
C GLY A 8 13.09 10.60 -7.10
N GLY A 9 12.88 9.47 -6.40
CA GLY A 9 12.86 9.39 -4.94
C GLY A 9 13.72 8.27 -4.39
N GLU A 10 13.54 7.98 -3.10
CA GLU A 10 14.26 6.90 -2.41
C GLU A 10 13.70 5.52 -2.76
N GLU A 11 14.57 4.50 -2.69
CA GLU A 11 14.15 3.11 -2.74
C GLU A 11 13.42 2.73 -1.43
N LEU A 12 12.28 2.06 -1.58
CA LEU A 12 11.50 1.54 -0.45
C LEU A 12 11.75 0.04 -0.27
N LEU A 13 11.96 -0.38 0.98
CA LEU A 13 11.98 -1.79 1.35
C LEU A 13 10.58 -2.19 1.85
N ILE A 14 9.86 -2.96 1.05
CA ILE A 14 8.44 -3.24 1.25
C ILE A 14 8.24 -4.71 1.60
N ARG A 15 7.46 -4.97 2.64
CA ARG A 15 6.87 -6.29 2.87
C ARG A 15 5.72 -6.46 1.90
N SER A 16 5.91 -7.37 0.94
CA SER A 16 4.91 -7.79 -0.04
C SER A 16 4.69 -9.31 0.05
N LEU A 17 3.62 -9.77 -0.57
CA LEU A 17 3.45 -11.17 -0.97
C LEU A 17 4.44 -11.49 -2.11
N LEU A 18 4.84 -12.75 -2.15
CA LEU A 18 5.67 -13.36 -3.19
C LEU A 18 4.95 -13.39 -4.54
N ASP A 19 3.70 -13.85 -4.56
CA ASP A 19 2.95 -14.08 -5.80
C ASP A 19 1.41 -14.11 -5.57
N ARG A 20 0.67 -14.46 -6.64
CA ARG A 20 -0.79 -14.56 -6.66
C ARG A 20 -1.34 -15.90 -6.15
N GLN A 21 -0.50 -16.82 -5.71
CA GLN A 21 -0.89 -18.16 -5.22
C GLN A 21 -0.99 -18.20 -3.70
N GLN A 22 -0.63 -17.12 -3.01
CA GLN A 22 -0.74 -17.05 -1.56
C GLN A 22 -2.16 -16.78 -1.11
N TYR A 23 -2.64 -17.59 -0.18
CA TYR A 23 -3.94 -17.47 0.45
C TYR A 23 -3.86 -17.97 1.89
N TYR A 24 -4.38 -17.20 2.84
CA TYR A 24 -4.45 -17.61 4.24
C TYR A 24 -5.60 -16.89 4.96
N ASP A 25 -6.73 -17.57 5.11
CA ASP A 25 -7.89 -17.06 5.85
C ASP A 25 -8.45 -18.12 6.83
N PRO A 26 -7.70 -18.50 7.87
CA PRO A 26 -8.08 -19.59 8.78
C PRO A 26 -9.35 -19.28 9.60
N THR A 27 -9.74 -18.01 9.73
CA THR A 27 -10.90 -17.58 10.51
C THR A 27 -12.05 -17.10 9.63
N GLY A 28 -11.95 -17.17 8.30
CA GLY A 28 -12.96 -16.65 7.36
C GLY A 28 -13.14 -15.13 7.42
N ALA A 29 -12.15 -14.39 7.93
CA ALA A 29 -12.25 -12.94 8.10
C ALA A 29 -12.25 -12.21 6.75
N ALA A 30 -11.46 -12.68 5.78
CA ALA A 30 -11.46 -12.12 4.44
C ALA A 30 -12.75 -12.52 3.70
N GLU A 31 -13.19 -13.77 3.82
CA GLU A 31 -14.45 -14.24 3.23
C GLU A 31 -15.67 -13.43 3.72
N ARG A 32 -15.79 -13.17 5.02
CA ARG A 32 -16.86 -12.31 5.58
C ARG A 32 -16.87 -10.88 5.05
N LEU A 33 -15.74 -10.40 4.50
CA LEU A 33 -15.60 -9.10 3.85
C LEU A 33 -15.80 -9.17 2.32
N GLY A 34 -16.24 -10.31 1.79
CA GLY A 34 -16.42 -10.54 0.36
C GLY A 34 -15.09 -10.58 -0.41
N ILE A 35 -14.03 -11.09 0.21
CA ILE A 35 -12.72 -11.30 -0.43
C ILE A 35 -12.55 -12.79 -0.67
N CYS A 36 -12.77 -13.23 -1.92
CA CYS A 36 -12.54 -14.62 -2.31
C CYS A 36 -11.04 -14.90 -2.51
N SER A 37 -10.66 -16.19 -2.56
CA SER A 37 -9.27 -16.64 -2.73
C SER A 37 -8.57 -16.02 -3.95
N ALA A 38 -9.27 -15.81 -5.07
CA ALA A 38 -8.72 -15.17 -6.26
C ALA A 38 -8.39 -13.67 -6.05
N SER A 39 -9.15 -12.98 -5.20
CA SER A 39 -8.96 -11.55 -4.91
C SER A 39 -8.06 -11.28 -3.69
N TRP A 40 -7.90 -12.29 -2.83
CA TRP A 40 -7.14 -12.22 -1.59
C TRP A 40 -5.70 -11.71 -1.77
N PRO A 41 -4.87 -12.22 -2.70
CA PRO A 41 -3.48 -11.79 -2.79
C PRO A 41 -3.31 -10.36 -3.35
N LEU A 42 -4.36 -9.75 -3.91
CA LEU A 42 -4.21 -8.51 -4.67
C LEU A 42 -3.77 -7.31 -3.83
N PHE A 43 -4.11 -7.25 -2.54
CA PHE A 43 -3.70 -6.16 -1.64
C PHE A 43 -2.18 -6.14 -1.41
N GLY A 44 -1.55 -7.32 -1.46
CA GLY A 44 -0.19 -7.54 -0.99
C GLY A 44 0.87 -7.54 -2.09
N LEU A 45 0.50 -7.22 -3.33
CA LEU A 45 1.40 -7.15 -4.47
C LEU A 45 1.80 -5.71 -4.78
N VAL A 46 3.01 -5.52 -5.31
CA VAL A 46 3.44 -4.21 -5.82
C VAL A 46 2.83 -4.00 -7.20
N TRP A 47 1.94 -3.00 -7.31
CA TRP A 47 1.31 -2.62 -8.56
C TRP A 47 2.06 -1.49 -9.25
N PRO A 48 2.33 -1.54 -10.56
CA PRO A 48 3.00 -0.45 -11.29
C PRO A 48 2.30 0.91 -11.11
N SER A 49 0.96 0.92 -11.05
CA SER A 49 0.17 2.12 -10.79
C SER A 49 0.51 2.79 -9.45
N SER A 50 0.76 2.02 -8.40
CA SER A 50 1.13 2.55 -7.08
C SER A 50 2.51 3.22 -7.09
N ILE A 51 3.46 2.73 -7.90
CA ILE A 51 4.77 3.35 -8.09
C ILE A 51 4.62 4.69 -8.80
N TYR A 52 3.84 4.73 -9.89
CA TYR A 52 3.56 5.99 -10.60
C TYR A 52 2.83 6.99 -9.71
N MET A 53 1.85 6.55 -8.92
CA MET A 53 1.15 7.44 -7.99
C MET A 53 2.08 8.00 -6.91
N ALA A 54 2.98 7.17 -6.37
CA ALA A 54 4.01 7.60 -5.43
C ALA A 54 4.98 8.62 -6.06
N GLN A 55 5.43 8.39 -7.30
CA GLN A 55 6.24 9.35 -8.06
C GLN A 55 5.49 10.68 -8.29
N ARG A 56 4.20 10.63 -8.65
CA ARG A 56 3.40 11.84 -8.85
C ARG A 56 3.22 12.63 -7.56
N LEU A 57 3.08 11.93 -6.44
CA LEU A 57 3.02 12.57 -5.13
C LEU A 57 4.37 13.16 -4.71
N LEU A 58 5.48 12.54 -5.11
CA LEU A 58 6.84 13.09 -4.93
C LEU A 58 7.05 14.41 -5.68
N GLN A 59 6.48 14.52 -6.88
CA GLN A 59 6.58 15.74 -7.70
C GLN A 59 5.59 16.83 -7.30
N ARG A 60 4.68 16.55 -6.36
CA ARG A 60 3.61 17.45 -5.97
C ARG A 60 4.01 18.22 -4.72
N SER A 61 3.89 19.55 -4.77
CA SER A 61 4.05 20.39 -3.58
C SER A 61 3.03 20.05 -2.50
N ILE A 62 3.49 19.99 -1.25
CA ILE A 62 2.62 19.80 -0.09
C ILE A 62 1.83 21.08 0.16
N VAL A 63 0.52 20.92 0.31
CA VAL A 63 -0.39 22.00 0.67
C VAL A 63 -0.54 22.03 2.21
N PRO A 64 -0.21 23.15 2.89
CA PRO A 64 -0.38 23.25 4.34
C PRO A 64 -1.82 22.96 4.76
N GLY A 65 -1.99 22.08 5.76
CA GLY A 65 -3.31 21.70 6.29
C GLY A 65 -4.08 20.68 5.44
N GLU A 66 -3.57 20.26 4.28
CA GLU A 66 -4.22 19.23 3.47
C GLU A 66 -4.20 17.87 4.16
N ARG A 67 -5.33 17.16 4.06
CA ARG A 67 -5.49 15.78 4.54
C ARG A 67 -5.89 14.89 3.37
N ILE A 68 -5.09 13.87 3.08
CA ILE A 68 -5.28 12.97 1.95
C ILE A 68 -5.77 11.60 2.45
N LEU A 69 -6.73 11.02 1.74
CA LEU A 69 -7.19 9.64 1.94
C LEU A 69 -6.75 8.80 0.74
N GLU A 70 -5.96 7.75 0.97
CA GLU A 70 -5.63 6.74 -0.03
C GLU A 70 -6.60 5.56 0.10
N ILE A 71 -7.46 5.36 -0.90
CA ILE A 71 -8.46 4.29 -0.94
C ILE A 71 -7.90 3.09 -1.72
N GLY A 72 -7.94 1.90 -1.12
CA GLY A 72 -7.34 0.71 -1.71
C GLY A 72 -5.82 0.79 -1.70
N CYS A 73 -5.25 1.15 -0.55
CA CYS A 73 -3.82 1.44 -0.45
C CYS A 73 -2.94 0.21 -0.67
N GLY A 74 -3.45 -1.01 -0.44
CA GLY A 74 -2.64 -2.23 -0.48
C GLY A 74 -1.40 -2.11 0.41
N LEU A 75 -0.22 -1.99 -0.21
CA LEU A 75 1.09 -1.82 0.46
C LEU A 75 1.47 -0.35 0.76
N ALA A 76 0.62 0.60 0.35
CA ALA A 76 0.66 2.04 0.65
C ALA A 76 1.91 2.80 0.16
N LEU A 77 2.47 2.46 -1.01
CA LEU A 77 3.63 3.19 -1.55
C LEU A 77 3.39 4.71 -1.65
N PRO A 78 2.25 5.21 -2.18
CA PRO A 78 1.97 6.64 -2.20
C PRO A 78 1.94 7.25 -0.80
N THR A 79 1.23 6.64 0.15
CA THR A 79 1.23 7.11 1.54
C THR A 79 2.63 7.18 2.13
N LEU A 80 3.47 6.15 1.95
CA LEU A 80 4.83 6.13 2.49
C LEU A 80 5.68 7.28 1.94
N VAL A 81 5.66 7.49 0.61
CA VAL A 81 6.38 8.60 -0.02
C VAL A 81 5.83 9.95 0.41
N GLY A 82 4.52 10.13 0.41
CA GLY A 82 3.89 11.39 0.81
C GLY A 82 4.17 11.76 2.26
N ARG A 83 4.10 10.79 3.17
CA ARG A 83 4.41 11.02 4.59
C ARG A 83 5.88 11.38 4.82
N ARG A 84 6.82 10.77 4.08
CA ARG A 84 8.25 11.17 4.13
C ARG A 84 8.48 12.62 3.69
N GLN A 85 7.65 13.15 2.80
CA GLN A 85 7.70 14.56 2.44
C GLN A 85 7.02 15.48 3.47
N GLY A 86 6.23 14.93 4.41
CA GLY A 86 5.49 15.69 5.43
C GLY A 86 3.99 15.81 5.16
N ALA A 87 3.44 15.12 4.17
CA ALA A 87 2.01 15.13 3.90
C ALA A 87 1.22 14.36 4.99
N THR A 88 0.02 14.86 5.32
CA THR A 88 -0.90 14.17 6.24
C THR A 88 -1.79 13.22 5.45
N ILE A 89 -1.47 11.92 5.48
CA ILE A 89 -2.16 10.90 4.67
C ILE A 89 -2.69 9.77 5.57
N THR A 90 -3.93 9.36 5.32
CA THR A 90 -4.57 8.15 5.86
C THR A 90 -4.63 7.09 4.77
N ALA A 91 -4.00 5.95 5.00
CA ALA A 91 -4.09 4.77 4.13
C ALA A 91 -5.28 3.90 4.54
N SER A 92 -6.10 3.50 3.58
CA SER A 92 -7.30 2.70 3.80
C SER A 92 -7.37 1.54 2.83
N ASP A 93 -7.67 0.35 3.33
CA ASP A 93 -7.92 -0.84 2.53
C ASP A 93 -8.93 -1.74 3.23
N ARG A 94 -9.67 -2.53 2.44
CA ARG A 94 -10.65 -3.48 2.99
C ARG A 94 -10.00 -4.78 3.47
N HIS A 95 -8.80 -5.11 3.00
CA HIS A 95 -8.18 -6.39 3.29
C HIS A 95 -7.71 -6.45 4.77
N PRO A 96 -8.07 -7.50 5.53
CA PRO A 96 -7.83 -7.54 6.98
C PRO A 96 -6.35 -7.56 7.37
N LEU A 97 -5.48 -8.04 6.48
CA LEU A 97 -4.02 -8.04 6.71
C LEU A 97 -3.33 -6.73 6.37
N THR A 98 -4.00 -5.76 5.74
CA THR A 98 -3.35 -4.54 5.26
C THR A 98 -2.68 -3.79 6.40
N ARG A 99 -3.38 -3.53 7.51
CA ARG A 99 -2.80 -2.85 8.68
C ARG A 99 -1.48 -3.48 9.12
N ARG A 100 -1.42 -4.80 9.23
CA ARG A 100 -0.21 -5.52 9.65
C ARG A 100 0.93 -5.32 8.66
N PHE A 101 0.65 -5.33 7.35
CA PHE A 101 1.67 -5.06 6.33
C PHE A 101 2.18 -3.61 6.41
N LEU A 102 1.28 -2.65 6.63
CA LEU A 102 1.66 -1.24 6.78
C LEU A 102 2.51 -0.97 8.01
N GLU A 103 2.23 -1.62 9.15
CA GLU A 103 3.08 -1.55 10.35
C GLU A 103 4.52 -2.00 10.09
N PHE A 104 4.74 -2.93 9.15
CA PHE A 104 6.09 -3.35 8.75
C PHE A 104 6.75 -2.45 7.71
N ASN A 105 5.97 -1.64 6.99
CA ASN A 105 6.46 -0.80 5.89
C ASN A 105 6.68 0.66 6.29
N ALA A 106 6.13 1.07 7.44
CA ALA A 106 6.21 2.44 7.97
C ALA A 106 7.60 2.81 8.50
#